data_AF-A0A7C2BPQ0-F1
#
_entry.id   AF-A0A7C2BPQ0-F1
#
_cell.length_a   1.000
_cell.length_b   1.000
_cell.length_c   1.000
_cell.angle_alpha   90.00
_cell.angle_beta   90.00
_cell.angle_gamma   90.00
#
_symmetry.space_group_name_H-M   'P 1'
#
loop_
_entity.id
_entity.type
_entity.pdbx_description
1 polymer ?
#
loop_
_entity_poly.entity_id
_entity_poly.type
_entity_poly.pdbx_seq_one_letter_code
_entity_poly.pdbx_strand_id
1 'polypeptide(L)' 'MSPSVLLAAAFLLGIRHALDPDHLVAVSTLVAEQRRLWPAARLGLLWGLGRLLPIAAVGLPLVALRLQFPEA' A
#
# COMPACT_ATOMS: atom_id res chain seq x y z
N MET A 1 -7.78 5.77 22.66
CA MET A 1 -8.52 5.21 21.50
C MET A 1 -8.42 3.70 21.55
N SER A 2 -9.48 2.94 21.26
CA SER A 2 -9.38 1.47 21.27
C SER A 2 -8.51 0.99 20.11
N PRO A 3 -7.74 -0.09 20.27
CA PRO A 3 -6.88 -0.63 19.20
C PRO A 3 -7.69 -1.02 17.96
N SER A 4 -8.93 -1.45 18.13
CA SER A 4 -9.87 -1.75 17.04
C SER A 4 -10.23 -0.51 16.21
N VAL A 5 -10.45 0.66 16.84
CA VAL A 5 -10.68 1.92 16.12
C VAL A 5 -9.43 2.33 15.34
N LEU A 6 -8.24 2.13 15.93
CA LEU A 6 -6.98 2.44 15.27
C LEU A 6 -6.78 1.60 14.01
N LEU A 7 -7.01 0.29 14.11
CA LEU A 7 -6.92 -0.64 12.98
C LEU A 7 -7.96 -0.33 11.90
N ALA A 8 -9.20 -0.05 12.30
CA ALA A 8 -10.25 0.33 11.36
C ALA A 8 -9.90 1.62 10.61
N ALA A 9 -9.43 2.65 11.33
CA ALA A 9 -9.00 3.90 10.72
C ALA A 9 -7.81 3.71 9.77
N ALA A 10 -6.78 2.97 10.20
CA ALA A 10 -5.62 2.66 9.36
C ALA A 10 -6.02 1.89 8.08
N PHE A 11 -6.93 0.93 8.20
CA PHE A 11 -7.45 0.17 7.07
C PHE A 11 -8.24 1.05 6.09
N LEU A 12 -9.15 1.89 6.59
CA LEU A 12 -9.95 2.81 5.76
C LEU A 12 -9.08 3.85 5.06
N LEU A 13 -8.07 4.39 5.76
CA LEU A 13 -7.09 5.30 5.17
C LEU A 13 -6.26 4.59 4.09
N GLY A 14 -5.87 3.32 4.31
CA GLY A 14 -5.20 2.50 3.31
C GLY A 14 -6.05 2.29 2.05
N ILE A 15 -7.36 2.01 2.20
CA ILE A 15 -8.28 1.92 1.06
C ILE A 15 -8.34 3.25 0.31
N ARG A 16 -8.52 4.36 1.03
CA ARG A 16 -8.54 5.70 0.42
C ARG A 16 -7.28 5.95 -0.39
N HIS A 17 -6.11 5.67 0.18
CA HIS A 17 -4.83 5.87 -0.49
C HIS A 17 -4.67 4.99 -1.73
N ALA A 18 -5.11 3.73 -1.67
CA ALA A 18 -5.10 2.84 -2.83
C ALA A 18 -6.02 3.31 -3.98
N LEU A 19 -7.02 4.13 -3.66
CA LEU A 19 -7.95 4.76 -4.62
C LEU A 19 -7.48 6.14 -5.08
N ASP A 20 -6.28 6.58 -4.71
CA ASP A 20 -5.72 7.82 -5.23
C ASP A 20 -5.57 7.74 -6.77
N PRO A 21 -5.72 8.88 -7.49
CA PRO A 21 -5.82 8.88 -8.95
C PRO A 21 -4.64 8.22 -9.66
N ASP A 22 -3.43 8.35 -9.12
CA ASP A 22 -2.22 7.76 -9.66
C ASP A 22 -2.24 6.21 -9.60
N HIS A 23 -2.78 5.65 -8.52
CA HIS A 23 -2.94 4.22 -8.33
C HIS A 23 -4.04 3.68 -9.24
N LEU A 24 -5.17 4.39 -9.32
CA LEU A 24 -6.28 4.01 -10.20
C LEU A 24 -5.85 3.96 -11.65
N VAL A 25 -5.14 4.98 -12.15
CA VAL A 25 -4.65 5.02 -13.54
C VAL A 25 -3.66 3.88 -13.80
N ALA A 26 -2.73 3.62 -12.87
CA ALA A 26 -1.76 2.54 -13.02
C ALA A 26 -2.44 1.16 -13.08
N VAL A 27 -3.36 0.88 -12.15
CA VAL A 27 -4.06 -0.40 -12.09
C VAL A 27 -5.06 -0.55 -13.24
N SER A 28 -5.78 0.50 -13.64
CA SER A 28 -6.71 0.43 -14.77
C SER A 28 -5.99 0.11 -16.08
N THR A 29 -4.82 0.72 -16.29
CA THR A 29 -3.98 0.45 -17.48
C THR A 29 -3.49 -1.00 -17.45
N LEU A 30 -3.00 -1.46 -16.31
CA LEU A 30 -2.50 -2.80 -16.10
C LEU A 30 -3.58 -3.88 -16.26
N VAL A 31 -4.80 -3.61 -15.80
CA VAL A 31 -5.95 -4.51 -15.96
C VAL A 31 -6.47 -4.48 -17.41
N ALA A 32 -6.44 -3.31 -18.08
CA ALA A 32 -6.88 -3.19 -19.48
C ALA A 32 -6.07 -4.08 -20.44
N GLU A 33 -4.80 -4.35 -20.14
CA GLU A 33 -3.95 -5.26 -20.92
C GLU A 33 -4.23 -6.75 -20.64
N GLN A 34 -4.95 -7.08 -19.55
CA GLN A 34 -5.18 -8.46 -19.12
C GLN A 34 -6.57 -8.96 -19.58
N ARG A 35 -6.59 -10.06 -20.34
CA ARG A 35 -7.85 -10.65 -20.85
C ARG A 35 -8.65 -11.42 -19.78
N ARG A 36 -8.09 -11.64 -18.60
CA ARG A 36 -8.68 -12.45 -17.51
C ARG A 36 -8.44 -11.77 -16.17
N LEU A 37 -9.43 -11.85 -15.28
CA LEU A 37 -9.41 -11.21 -13.97
C LEU A 37 -8.31 -11.76 -13.04
N TRP A 38 -8.04 -13.07 -13.09
CA TRP A 38 -7.10 -13.70 -12.17
C TRP A 38 -5.63 -13.30 -12.42
N PRO A 39 -5.11 -13.31 -13.67
CA PRO A 39 -3.82 -12.70 -13.99
C PRO A 39 -3.71 -11.23 -13.58
N ALA A 40 -4.77 -10.44 -13.83
CA ALA A 40 -4.81 -9.03 -13.46
C ALA A 40 -4.72 -8.82 -11.95
N ALA A 41 -5.47 -9.60 -11.17
CA ALA A 41 -5.44 -9.57 -9.71
C ALA A 41 -4.07 -9.98 -9.15
N ARG A 42 -3.44 -11.03 -9.69
CA ARG A 42 -2.08 -11.44 -9.28
C ARG A 42 -1.04 -10.36 -9.57
N LEU A 43 -1.13 -9.73 -10.73
CA LEU A 43 -0.20 -8.69 -11.13
C LEU A 43 -0.38 -7.42 -10.27
N GLY A 44 -1.63 -7.04 -9.96
CA GLY A 44 -1.95 -5.97 -9.01
C GLY A 44 -1.44 -6.27 -7.59
N LEU A 45 -1.57 -7.51 -7.11
CA LEU A 45 -1.02 -7.93 -5.81
C LEU A 45 0.50 -7.84 -5.77
N LEU A 46 1.19 -8.36 -6.79
CA LEU A 46 2.65 -8.29 -6.89
C LEU A 46 3.15 -6.85 -6.94
N TRP A 47 2.46 -6.00 -7.70
CA TRP A 47 2.75 -4.57 -7.79
C TRP A 47 2.55 -3.86 -6.44
N GLY A 48 1.43 -4.12 -5.76
CA GLY A 48 1.14 -3.56 -4.43
C GLY A 48 2.15 -4.01 -3.38
N LEU A 49 2.51 -5.30 -3.37
CA LEU A 49 3.56 -5.85 -2.50
C LEU A 49 4.92 -5.21 -2.77
N GLY A 50 5.27 -5.01 -4.05
CA GLY A 50 6.51 -4.33 -4.45
C GLY A 50 6.61 -2.90 -3.91
N ARG A 51 5.49 -2.18 -3.79
CA ARG A 51 5.43 -0.83 -3.19
C ARG A 51 5.46 -0.88 -1.65
N LEU A 52 4.75 -1.82 -1.05
CA LEU A 52 4.67 -1.97 0.41
C LEU A 52 6.00 -2.41 1.01
N LEU A 53 6.73 -3.32 0.36
CA LEU A 53 7.94 -3.94 0.90
C LEU A 53 9.03 -2.93 1.30
N PRO A 54 9.45 -1.98 0.45
CA PRO A 54 10.44 -0.97 0.83
C PRO A 54 9.96 -0.06 1.96
N ILE A 55 8.70 0.36 1.93
CA ILE A 55 8.10 1.22 2.96
C ILE A 55 8.08 0.50 4.29
N ALA A 56 7.66 -0.77 4.31
CA ALA A 56 7.65 -1.59 5.52
C ALA A 56 9.07 -1.88 6.02
N ALA A 57 10.01 -2.18 5.11
CA ALA A 57 11.39 -2.48 5.45
C ALA A 57 12.10 -1.30 6.11
N VAL A 58 11.76 -0.06 5.77
CA VAL A 58 12.32 1.15 6.40
C VAL A 58 11.46 1.64 7.57
N GLY A 59 10.15 1.70 7.39
CA GLY A 59 9.20 2.25 8.35
C GLY A 59 9.01 1.40 9.60
N LEU A 60 8.97 0.07 9.48
CA LEU A 60 8.80 -0.81 10.65
C LEU A 60 9.99 -0.71 11.63
N PRO A 61 11.26 -0.76 11.18
CA PRO A 61 12.39 -0.51 12.07
C PRO A 61 12.35 0.86 12.73
N LEU A 62 12.01 1.92 11.97
CA LEU A 62 11.92 3.27 12.53
C LEU A 62 10.92 3.34 13.70
N VAL A 63 9.73 2.75 13.53
CA VAL A 63 8.71 2.73 14.58
C VAL A 63 9.09 1.80 15.73
N ALA A 64 9.55 0.58 15.42
CA ALA A 64 9.85 -0.44 16.43
C ALA A 64 11.06 -0.07 17.31
N LEU A 65 12.10 0.51 16.70
CA LEU A 65 13.33 0.92 17.36
C LEU A 65 13.31 2.39 17.80
N ARG A 66 12.20 3.11 17.53
CA ARG A 66 12.05 4.56 17.77
C ARG A 66 13.18 5.41 17.20
N LEU A 67 13.66 5.02 16.02
CA LEU A 67 14.69 5.76 15.31
C LEU A 67 14.09 7.02 14.69
N GLN A 68 14.86 8.09 14.68
CA GLN A 68 14.49 9.37 14.10
C GLN A 68 15.29 9.61 12.82
N PHE A 69 14.66 10.23 11.83
CA PHE A 69 15.42 10.74 10.70
C PHE A 69 16.29 11.91 11.16
N PRO A 70 17.54 12.03 10.67
CA PRO A 70 18.36 13.20 10.91
C PRO A 70 17.65 14.46 10.39
N GLU A 71 17.61 15.52 11.18
CA GLU A 71 17.16 16.83 10.70
C GLU A 71 18.20 17.34 9.69
N ALA A 72 17.74 17.69 8.49
CA ALA A 72 18.54 18.23 7.40
C ALA A 72 18.40 19.75 7.32
#